data_AF-A0A495ZJX2-F1
#
_entry.id   AF-A0A495ZJX2-F1
#
_cell.length_a   1.000
_cell.length_b   1.000
_cell.length_c   1.000
_cell.angle_alpha   90.00
_cell.angle_beta   90.00
_cell.angle_gamma   90.00
#
_symmetry.space_group_name_H-M   'P 1'
#
loop_
_entity.id
_entity.type
_entity.pdbx_description
1 polymer ?
#
loop_
_entity_poly.entity_id
_entity_poly.type
_entity_poly.pdbx_seq_one_letter_code
_entity_poly.pdbx_strand_id
1 'polypeptide(L)'
;KIDPGDPFSANPSIRQCVNCATRNNAQLANLKEDFYQIAFLTILERMPEYDPNHPSGASLTTFIKACVCNRLWAERRKALRYVPFPLYEQSTNADKSTNAESTESNPLIDGLNAEAETCETLENEVIRRLEVESFSEHLPQILAKLSERERCVLEMKFLQELSGAEIAEALGISKGRVSQITKIALAKVEKIYRLALEAGFSNL
;
A
#
# COMPACT_ATOMS: atom_id res chain seq x y z
N LYS A 1 10.57 -37.17 19.97
CA LYS A 1 11.97 -36.69 20.10
C LYS A 1 12.51 -36.58 18.68
N ILE A 2 13.13 -35.46 18.33
CA ILE A 2 13.71 -35.28 17.00
C ILE A 2 15.02 -36.06 16.97
N ASP A 3 15.17 -36.93 15.98
CA ASP A 3 16.41 -37.65 15.71
C ASP A 3 17.34 -36.74 14.88
N PRO A 4 18.56 -36.46 15.33
CA PRO A 4 19.53 -35.69 14.55
C PRO A 4 19.91 -36.34 13.21
N GLY A 5 19.69 -37.65 13.03
CA GLY A 5 20.01 -38.38 11.80
C GLY A 5 18.86 -38.45 10.78
N ASP A 6 17.62 -38.12 11.18
CA ASP A 6 16.44 -38.16 10.32
C ASP A 6 15.71 -36.80 10.33
N PRO A 7 15.85 -35.99 9.26
CA PRO A 7 15.17 -34.71 9.12
C PRO A 7 13.64 -34.81 9.21
N PHE A 8 13.06 -35.96 8.84
CA PHE A 8 11.62 -36.18 8.85
C PHE A 8 11.06 -36.44 10.25
N SER A 9 11.91 -36.74 11.23
CA SER A 9 11.50 -36.91 12.63
C SER A 9 10.93 -35.62 13.26
N ALA A 10 11.18 -34.46 12.65
CA ALA A 10 10.65 -33.15 13.05
C ALA A 10 9.25 -32.83 12.51
N ASN A 11 8.68 -33.68 11.65
CA ASN A 11 7.37 -33.51 10.98
C ASN A 11 6.24 -32.97 11.88
N PRO A 12 6.01 -33.49 13.10
CA PRO A 12 4.93 -33.00 13.96
C PRO A 12 5.08 -31.54 14.36
N SER A 13 6.33 -31.10 14.59
CA SER A 13 6.65 -29.72 14.97
C SER A 13 6.55 -28.78 13.77
N ILE A 14 6.96 -29.25 12.59
CA ILE A 14 6.87 -28.52 11.32
C ILE A 14 5.41 -28.30 10.94
N ARG A 15 4.57 -29.35 10.99
CA ARG A 15 3.15 -29.28 10.67
C ARG A 15 2.43 -28.17 11.43
N GLN A 16 2.78 -27.98 12.71
CA GLN A 16 2.23 -26.87 13.50
C GLN A 16 2.69 -25.50 12.99
N CYS A 17 3.98 -25.30 12.70
CA CYS A 17 4.49 -24.04 12.16
C CYS A 17 3.91 -23.74 10.77
N VAL A 18 3.83 -24.74 9.86
CA VAL A 18 3.25 -24.58 8.51
C VAL A 18 1.77 -24.21 8.59
N ASN A 19 0.97 -24.95 9.35
CA ASN A 19 -0.45 -24.63 9.52
C ASN A 19 -0.66 -23.21 10.11
N CYS A 20 0.22 -22.77 11.01
CA CYS A 20 0.19 -21.41 11.54
C CYS A 20 0.52 -20.38 10.45
N ALA A 21 1.58 -20.62 9.67
CA ALA A 21 2.06 -19.72 8.63
C ALA A 21 1.11 -19.63 7.41
N THR A 22 0.28 -20.64 7.14
CA THR A 22 -0.69 -20.63 6.03
C THR A 22 -2.11 -20.33 6.47
N ARG A 23 -2.36 -20.02 7.75
CA ARG A 23 -3.72 -19.83 8.27
C ARG A 23 -4.39 -18.58 7.67
N ASN A 24 -5.73 -18.63 7.56
CA ASN A 24 -6.61 -17.53 7.17
C ASN A 24 -6.27 -16.88 5.81
N ASN A 25 -5.74 -17.66 4.86
CA ASN A 25 -5.47 -17.17 3.50
C ASN A 25 -5.51 -18.34 2.51
N ALA A 26 -6.40 -18.26 1.51
CA ALA A 26 -6.62 -19.34 0.54
C ALA A 26 -5.43 -19.54 -0.42
N GLN A 27 -4.79 -18.44 -0.85
CA GLN A 27 -3.62 -18.50 -1.72
C GLN A 27 -2.44 -19.20 -1.03
N LEU A 28 -2.18 -18.87 0.24
CA LEU A 28 -1.15 -19.54 1.04
C LEU A 28 -1.51 -20.99 1.40
N ALA A 29 -2.79 -21.34 1.40
CA ALA A 29 -3.21 -22.72 1.62
C ALA A 29 -2.82 -23.63 0.45
N ASN A 30 -2.78 -23.09 -0.77
CA ASN A 30 -2.31 -23.82 -1.97
C ASN A 30 -0.79 -24.01 -1.97
N LEU A 31 -0.04 -23.14 -1.29
CA LEU A 31 1.42 -23.20 -1.18
C LEU A 31 1.91 -24.00 0.04
N LYS A 32 1.03 -24.77 0.70
CA LYS A 32 1.39 -25.52 1.92
C LYS A 32 2.61 -26.42 1.73
N GLU A 33 2.71 -27.07 0.57
CA GLU A 33 3.82 -27.97 0.28
C GLU A 33 5.15 -27.22 0.20
N ASP A 34 5.16 -26.04 -0.42
CA ASP A 34 6.35 -25.18 -0.48
C ASP A 34 6.78 -24.75 0.93
N PHE A 35 5.81 -24.44 1.81
CA PHE A 35 6.11 -24.13 3.21
C PHE A 35 6.68 -25.33 3.97
N TYR A 36 6.28 -26.57 3.65
CA TYR A 36 6.93 -27.77 4.19
C TYR A 36 8.37 -27.89 3.69
N GLN A 37 8.60 -27.71 2.38
CA GLN A 37 9.94 -27.77 1.79
C GLN A 37 10.87 -26.73 2.41
N ILE A 38 10.41 -25.48 2.54
CA ILE A 38 11.15 -24.40 3.19
C ILE A 38 11.50 -24.76 4.64
N ALA A 39 10.55 -25.37 5.37
CA ALA A 39 10.81 -25.79 6.74
C ALA A 39 11.89 -26.87 6.82
N PHE A 40 11.86 -27.87 5.93
CA PHE A 40 12.89 -28.91 5.86
C PHE A 40 14.25 -28.36 5.46
N LEU A 41 14.31 -27.50 4.44
CA LEU A 41 15.55 -26.81 4.05
C LEU A 41 16.13 -26.02 5.22
N THR A 42 15.28 -25.29 5.96
CA THR A 42 15.72 -24.53 7.15
C THR A 42 16.32 -25.44 8.21
N ILE A 43 15.77 -26.64 8.40
CA ILE A 43 16.32 -27.62 9.35
C ILE A 43 17.69 -28.11 8.86
N LEU A 44 17.79 -28.50 7.59
CA LEU A 44 19.06 -28.97 7.01
C LEU A 44 20.16 -27.90 7.10
N GLU A 45 19.81 -26.64 6.86
CA GLU A 45 20.74 -25.50 6.95
C GLU A 45 21.17 -25.21 8.39
N ARG A 46 20.24 -25.21 9.36
CA ARG A 46 20.49 -24.69 10.72
C ARG A 46 20.81 -25.76 11.76
N MET A 47 20.42 -27.01 11.53
CA MET A 47 20.68 -28.10 12.48
C MET A 47 22.17 -28.30 12.77
N PRO A 48 23.11 -28.17 11.81
CA PRO A 48 24.55 -28.28 12.10
C PRO A 48 25.09 -27.19 13.04
N GLU A 49 24.39 -26.05 13.15
CA GLU A 49 24.76 -24.93 14.02
C GLU A 49 24.31 -25.13 15.47
N TYR A 50 23.51 -26.18 15.76
CA TYR A 50 22.98 -26.41 17.10
C TYR A 50 24.09 -26.84 18.07
N ASP A 51 24.34 -26.01 19.08
CA ASP A 51 25.21 -26.33 20.20
C ASP A 51 24.36 -26.72 21.43
N PRO A 52 24.41 -27.99 21.90
CA PRO A 52 23.70 -28.42 23.11
C PRO A 52 24.21 -27.76 24.40
N ASN A 53 25.43 -27.20 24.41
CA ASN A 53 26.02 -26.51 25.56
C ASN A 53 25.84 -24.99 25.51
N HIS A 54 25.06 -24.48 24.54
CA HIS A 54 24.79 -23.06 24.42
C HIS A 54 24.16 -22.50 25.72
N PRO A 55 24.53 -21.28 26.18
CA PRO A 55 24.10 -20.70 27.46
C PRO A 55 22.58 -20.58 27.63
N SER A 56 21.80 -20.65 26.55
CA SER A 56 20.34 -20.64 26.58
C SER A 56 19.73 -21.95 27.10
N GLY A 57 20.47 -23.06 27.12
CA GLY A 57 19.97 -24.38 27.52
C GLY A 57 18.78 -24.90 26.69
N ALA A 58 18.56 -24.33 25.51
CA ALA A 58 17.40 -24.64 24.69
C ALA A 58 17.51 -26.03 24.05
N SER A 59 16.45 -26.83 24.17
CA SER A 59 16.39 -28.12 23.47
C SER A 59 16.42 -27.97 21.95
N LEU A 60 16.91 -29.00 21.23
CA LEU A 60 16.91 -29.05 19.77
C LEU A 60 15.54 -28.76 19.15
N THR A 61 14.45 -29.24 19.75
CA THR A 61 13.08 -28.95 19.31
C THR A 61 12.74 -27.46 19.40
N THR A 62 13.19 -26.79 20.46
CA THR A 62 12.98 -25.34 20.66
C THR A 62 13.79 -24.55 19.64
N PHE A 63 15.05 -24.94 19.42
CA PHE A 63 15.93 -24.31 18.44
C PHE A 63 15.38 -24.44 17.00
N ILE A 64 15.00 -25.65 16.58
CA ILE A 64 14.41 -25.91 15.26
C ILE A 64 13.11 -25.12 15.09
N LYS A 65 12.22 -25.18 16.09
CA LYS A 65 10.93 -24.47 16.02
C LYS A 65 11.11 -22.97 15.86
N ALA A 66 12.06 -22.36 16.58
CA ALA A 66 12.36 -20.93 16.46
C ALA A 66 12.86 -20.57 15.05
N CYS A 67 13.80 -21.34 14.50
CA CYS A 67 14.36 -21.10 13.16
C CYS A 67 13.29 -21.26 12.06
N VAL A 68 12.57 -22.38 12.08
CA VAL A 68 11.53 -22.71 11.09
C VAL A 68 10.40 -21.70 11.14
N CYS A 69 9.83 -21.44 12.32
CA CYS A 69 8.72 -20.50 12.42
C CYS A 69 9.15 -19.08 11.98
N ASN A 70 10.35 -18.61 12.32
CA ASN A 70 10.85 -17.32 11.83
C ASN A 70 10.98 -17.27 10.30
N ARG A 71 11.52 -18.32 9.69
CA ARG A 71 11.67 -18.40 8.22
C ARG A 71 10.31 -18.45 7.53
N LEU A 72 9.39 -19.28 7.99
CA LEU A 72 8.05 -19.39 7.40
C LEU A 72 7.25 -18.09 7.53
N TRP A 73 7.35 -17.36 8.64
CA TRP A 73 6.70 -16.04 8.77
C TRP A 73 7.34 -14.96 7.88
N ALA A 74 8.65 -15.06 7.60
CA ALA A 74 9.30 -14.21 6.61
C ALA A 74 8.77 -14.52 5.19
N GLU A 75 8.66 -15.81 4.83
CA GLU A 75 8.12 -16.24 3.53
C GLU A 75 6.63 -15.91 3.39
N ARG A 76 5.81 -16.08 4.44
CA ARG A 76 4.42 -15.60 4.46
C ARG A 76 4.35 -14.11 4.14
N ARG A 77 5.19 -13.27 4.77
CA ARG A 77 5.21 -11.82 4.50
C ARG A 77 5.68 -11.48 3.10
N LYS A 78 6.57 -12.28 2.48
CA LYS A 78 6.97 -12.09 1.08
C LYS A 78 5.84 -12.48 0.15
N ALA A 79 5.26 -13.66 0.33
CA ALA A 79 4.15 -14.16 -0.47
C ALA A 79 2.90 -13.27 -0.41
N LEU A 80 2.63 -12.63 0.74
CA LEU A 80 1.54 -11.65 0.87
C LEU A 80 1.87 -10.26 0.31
N ARG A 81 3.15 -9.92 0.14
CA ARG A 81 3.58 -8.65 -0.48
C ARG A 81 3.66 -8.74 -1.99
N TYR A 82 3.87 -9.95 -2.52
CA TYR A 82 3.91 -10.18 -3.95
C TYR A 82 2.47 -10.27 -4.47
N VAL A 83 2.03 -9.24 -5.21
CA VAL A 83 0.89 -9.39 -6.12
C VAL A 83 1.30 -10.45 -7.15
N PRO A 84 0.54 -11.55 -7.34
CA PRO A 84 0.95 -12.60 -8.26
C PRO A 84 1.03 -12.02 -9.67
N PHE A 85 2.24 -11.93 -10.23
CA PHE A 85 2.39 -11.95 -11.67
C PHE A 85 1.98 -13.35 -12.12
N PRO A 86 0.99 -13.54 -13.02
CA PRO A 86 0.59 -14.88 -13.40
C PRO A 86 1.71 -15.50 -14.23
N LEU A 87 2.55 -16.32 -13.59
CA LEU A 87 3.27 -17.35 -14.32
C LEU A 87 2.20 -18.29 -14.85
N TYR A 88 2.04 -18.24 -16.16
CA TYR A 88 1.29 -19.21 -16.94
C TYR A 88 1.86 -20.60 -16.70
N GLU A 89 1.33 -21.33 -15.71
CA GLU A 89 1.38 -22.78 -15.73
C GLU A 89 0.09 -23.28 -16.36
N GLN A 90 0.23 -23.51 -17.66
CA GLN A 90 -0.73 -24.15 -18.52
C GLN A 90 -0.83 -25.65 -18.12
N SER A 91 -1.57 -25.98 -17.07
CA SER A 91 -2.10 -27.34 -16.96
C SER A 91 -3.41 -27.41 -17.74
N THR A 92 -3.31 -27.71 -19.03
CA THR A 92 -4.44 -28.26 -19.78
C THR A 92 -4.82 -29.60 -19.18
N ASN A 93 -5.63 -29.59 -18.13
CA ASN A 93 -6.47 -30.72 -17.80
C ASN A 93 -7.84 -30.41 -18.39
N ALA A 94 -7.98 -30.78 -19.67
CA ALA A 94 -9.27 -31.16 -20.19
C ALA A 94 -9.79 -32.29 -19.29
N ASP A 95 -10.87 -32.01 -18.56
CA ASP A 95 -11.99 -32.93 -18.30
C ASP A 95 -12.80 -32.47 -17.07
N LYS A 96 -13.85 -31.71 -17.32
CA LYS A 96 -15.23 -32.17 -17.11
C LYS A 96 -16.23 -31.07 -17.45
N SER A 97 -17.08 -31.40 -18.42
CA SER A 97 -18.32 -30.70 -18.74
C SER A 97 -19.22 -30.60 -17.51
N THR A 98 -19.57 -29.36 -17.13
CA THR A 98 -20.89 -29.01 -16.59
C THR A 98 -21.22 -27.58 -17.02
N ASN A 99 -22.33 -27.44 -17.75
CA ASN A 99 -22.90 -26.17 -18.15
C ASN A 99 -23.23 -25.31 -16.92
N ALA A 100 -22.49 -24.22 -16.74
CA ALA A 100 -22.92 -23.02 -16.04
C ALA A 100 -22.04 -21.88 -16.56
N GLU A 101 -22.66 -20.84 -17.13
CA GLU A 101 -22.01 -19.55 -17.39
C GLU A 101 -21.43 -19.02 -16.08
N SER A 102 -20.18 -19.37 -15.83
CA SER A 102 -19.34 -18.68 -14.88
C SER A 102 -18.48 -17.78 -15.74
N THR A 103 -18.75 -16.48 -15.67
CA THR A 103 -17.78 -15.45 -16.02
C THR A 103 -16.60 -15.62 -15.06
N GLU A 104 -15.76 -16.64 -15.29
CA GLU A 104 -14.46 -16.79 -14.65
C GLU A 104 -13.67 -15.57 -15.08
N SER A 105 -13.68 -14.54 -14.22
CA SER A 105 -12.96 -13.30 -14.45
C SER A 105 -11.49 -13.68 -14.50
N ASN A 106 -10.86 -13.42 -15.65
CA ASN A 106 -9.49 -13.79 -15.86
C ASN A 106 -8.64 -12.91 -14.92
N PRO A 107 -7.93 -13.46 -13.93
CA PRO A 107 -7.19 -12.68 -12.95
C PRO A 107 -6.10 -11.81 -13.60
N LEU A 108 -5.64 -12.16 -14.81
CA LEU A 108 -4.78 -11.30 -15.64
C LEU A 108 -5.53 -10.04 -16.09
N ILE A 109 -6.76 -10.20 -16.58
CA ILE A 109 -7.61 -9.10 -17.04
C ILE A 109 -8.01 -8.23 -15.84
N ASP A 110 -8.32 -8.83 -14.69
CA ASP A 110 -8.66 -8.08 -13.47
C ASP A 110 -7.46 -7.28 -12.96
N GLY A 111 -6.25 -7.85 -12.98
CA GLY A 111 -5.02 -7.14 -12.62
C GLY A 111 -4.67 -6.01 -13.59
N LEU A 112 -4.83 -6.24 -14.90
CA LEU A 112 -4.60 -5.22 -15.92
C LEU A 112 -5.65 -4.09 -15.84
N ASN A 113 -6.91 -4.43 -15.57
CA ASN A 113 -7.97 -3.44 -15.39
C ASN A 113 -7.74 -2.61 -14.12
N ALA A 114 -7.35 -3.23 -13.00
CA ALA A 114 -7.06 -2.50 -11.77
C ALA A 114 -5.88 -1.51 -11.93
N GLU A 115 -4.84 -1.88 -12.69
CA GLU A 115 -3.73 -0.97 -13.01
C GLU A 115 -4.11 0.09 -14.05
N ALA A 116 -4.98 -0.25 -15.01
CA ALA A 116 -5.49 0.71 -15.98
C ALA A 116 -6.40 1.76 -15.32
N GLU A 117 -7.17 1.38 -14.29
CA GLU A 117 -7.99 2.28 -13.48
C GLU A 117 -7.17 3.27 -12.65
N THR A 118 -5.94 2.90 -12.26
CA THR A 118 -5.03 3.80 -11.52
C THR A 118 -4.16 4.67 -12.43
N CYS A 119 -4.03 4.30 -13.71
CA CYS A 119 -3.34 5.12 -14.69
C CYS A 119 -4.15 6.35 -15.09
N GLU A 120 -3.51 7.52 -15.07
CA GLU A 120 -4.10 8.74 -15.61
C GLU A 120 -4.21 8.60 -17.14
N THR A 121 -5.43 8.49 -17.64
CA THR A 121 -5.69 8.40 -19.08
C THR A 121 -5.35 9.73 -19.77
N LEU A 122 -5.12 9.69 -21.08
CA LEU A 122 -4.97 10.91 -21.88
C LEU A 122 -6.16 11.85 -21.71
N GLU A 123 -7.37 11.31 -21.58
CA GLU A 123 -8.59 12.08 -21.32
C GLU A 123 -8.51 12.81 -19.98
N ASN A 124 -8.09 12.14 -18.91
CA ASN A 124 -7.93 12.74 -17.59
C ASN A 124 -6.89 13.87 -17.59
N GLU A 125 -5.76 13.67 -18.28
CA GLU A 125 -4.71 14.70 -18.40
C GLU A 125 -5.23 15.92 -19.18
N VAL A 126 -5.98 15.71 -20.26
CA VAL A 126 -6.59 16.82 -21.03
C VAL A 126 -7.62 17.57 -20.18
N ILE A 127 -8.50 16.86 -19.46
CA ILE A 127 -9.47 17.45 -18.55
C ILE A 127 -8.75 18.29 -17.48
N ARG A 128 -7.74 17.71 -16.82
CA ARG A 128 -6.94 18.41 -15.80
C ARG A 128 -6.33 19.70 -16.35
N ARG A 129 -5.77 19.67 -17.56
CA ARG A 129 -5.20 20.88 -18.19
C ARG A 129 -6.24 21.96 -18.44
N LEU A 130 -7.40 21.59 -18.96
CA LEU A 130 -8.50 22.53 -19.19
C LEU A 130 -9.02 23.12 -17.87
N GLU A 131 -9.13 22.30 -16.82
CA GLU A 131 -9.51 22.77 -15.48
C GLU A 131 -8.49 23.75 -14.90
N VAL A 132 -7.19 23.47 -15.05
CA VAL A 132 -6.12 24.36 -14.59
C VAL A 132 -6.12 25.68 -15.36
N GLU A 133 -6.30 25.63 -16.68
CA GLU A 133 -6.37 26.83 -17.53
C GLU A 133 -7.58 27.69 -17.17
N SER A 134 -8.76 27.07 -17.04
CA SER A 134 -9.97 27.74 -16.59
C SER A 134 -9.82 28.34 -15.19
N PHE A 135 -9.24 27.61 -14.24
CA PHE A 135 -8.98 28.13 -12.91
C PHE A 135 -7.99 29.31 -12.95
N SER A 136 -6.92 29.20 -13.72
CA SER A 136 -5.90 30.26 -13.87
C SER A 136 -6.48 31.55 -14.44
N GLU A 137 -7.40 31.46 -15.40
CA GLU A 137 -8.09 32.62 -15.98
C GLU A 137 -8.92 33.39 -14.95
N HIS A 138 -9.60 32.68 -14.05
CA HIS A 138 -10.51 33.27 -13.07
C HIS A 138 -9.85 33.59 -11.72
N LEU A 139 -8.67 33.04 -11.46
CA LEU A 139 -7.93 33.21 -10.21
C LEU A 139 -7.74 34.70 -9.83
N PRO A 140 -7.37 35.63 -10.73
CA PRO A 140 -7.21 37.04 -10.38
C PRO A 140 -8.50 37.68 -9.84
N GLN A 141 -9.65 37.37 -10.44
CA GLN A 141 -10.96 37.88 -10.02
C GLN A 141 -11.38 37.30 -8.67
N ILE A 142 -11.06 36.02 -8.43
CA ILE A 142 -11.31 35.36 -7.14
C ILE A 142 -10.45 35.99 -6.05
N LEU A 143 -9.14 36.18 -6.32
CA LEU A 143 -8.21 36.80 -5.37
C LEU A 143 -8.61 38.25 -5.06
N ALA A 144 -9.15 39.00 -6.02
CA ALA A 144 -9.63 40.36 -5.79
C ALA A 144 -10.76 40.45 -4.73
N LYS A 145 -11.51 39.36 -4.49
CA LYS A 145 -12.56 39.28 -3.46
C LYS A 145 -12.02 38.93 -2.07
N LEU A 146 -10.75 38.56 -1.95
CA LEU A 146 -10.09 38.34 -0.66
C LEU A 146 -9.61 39.67 -0.07
N SER A 147 -9.62 39.76 1.25
CA SER A 147 -8.99 40.90 1.93
C SER A 147 -7.49 40.95 1.66
N GLU A 148 -6.89 42.13 1.77
CA GLU A 148 -5.46 42.33 1.58
C GLU A 148 -4.62 41.41 2.48
N ARG A 149 -5.02 41.23 3.74
CA ARG A 149 -4.36 40.29 4.66
C ARG A 149 -4.47 38.84 4.24
N GLU A 150 -5.62 38.41 3.70
CA GLU A 150 -5.79 37.05 3.21
C GLU A 150 -4.91 36.79 1.99
N ARG A 151 -4.88 37.72 1.03
CA ARG A 151 -4.01 37.65 -0.15
C ARG A 151 -2.54 37.58 0.23
N CYS A 152 -2.08 38.46 1.10
CA CYS A 152 -0.69 38.49 1.58
C CYS A 152 -0.27 37.16 2.22
N VAL A 153 -1.11 36.58 3.09
CA VAL A 153 -0.83 35.27 3.70
C VAL A 153 -0.78 34.13 2.66
N LEU A 154 -1.65 34.16 1.66
CA LEU A 154 -1.63 33.16 0.58
C LEU A 154 -0.39 33.30 -0.31
N GLU A 155 -0.01 34.51 -0.68
CA GLU A 155 1.18 34.79 -1.48
C GLU A 155 2.45 34.30 -0.77
N MET A 156 2.64 34.68 0.49
CA MET A 156 3.78 34.22 1.28
C MET A 156 3.82 32.70 1.41
N LYS A 157 2.66 32.05 1.53
CA LYS A 157 2.59 30.60 1.73
C LYS A 157 2.80 29.79 0.45
N PHE A 158 2.21 30.21 -0.67
CA PHE A 158 2.15 29.40 -1.89
C PHE A 158 3.08 29.89 -3.00
N LEU A 159 3.38 31.19 -3.05
CA LEU A 159 4.31 31.75 -4.04
C LEU A 159 5.74 31.80 -3.49
N GLN A 160 5.89 32.16 -2.22
CA GLN A 160 7.20 32.29 -1.57
C GLN A 160 7.58 31.06 -0.73
N GLU A 161 6.69 30.06 -0.66
CA GLU A 161 6.88 28.80 0.09
C GLU A 161 7.25 28.97 1.57
N LEU A 162 6.89 30.09 2.19
CA LEU A 162 7.22 30.35 3.59
C LEU A 162 6.41 29.45 4.53
N SER A 163 7.07 28.99 5.58
CA SER A 163 6.44 28.25 6.66
C SER A 163 5.52 29.14 7.49
N GLY A 164 4.53 28.54 8.16
CA GLY A 164 3.62 29.30 9.02
C GLY A 164 4.29 30.00 10.20
N ALA A 165 5.54 29.64 10.54
CA ALA A 165 6.33 30.35 11.54
C ALA A 165 6.98 31.61 10.96
N GLU A 166 7.56 31.52 9.76
CA GLU A 166 8.14 32.67 9.04
C GLU A 166 7.07 33.70 8.69
N ILE A 167 5.89 33.27 8.27
CA ILE A 167 4.74 34.17 8.02
C ILE A 167 4.27 34.84 9.32
N ALA A 168 4.26 34.11 10.43
CA ALA A 168 3.86 34.64 11.73
C ALA A 168 4.82 35.73 12.21
N GLU A 169 6.12 35.50 12.05
CA GLU A 169 7.18 36.46 12.35
C GLU A 169 7.09 37.70 11.46
N ALA A 170 6.99 37.52 10.14
CA ALA A 170 6.92 38.62 9.18
C ALA A 170 5.69 39.52 9.35
N LEU A 171 4.55 38.95 9.81
CA LEU A 171 3.31 39.69 10.02
C LEU A 171 3.09 40.13 11.49
N GLY A 172 3.97 39.75 12.42
CA GLY A 172 3.84 40.06 13.85
C GLY A 172 2.58 39.45 14.49
N ILE A 173 2.15 38.26 14.06
CA ILE A 173 0.97 37.55 14.56
C ILE A 173 1.32 36.14 15.03
N SER A 174 0.40 35.46 15.73
CA SER A 174 0.63 34.07 16.13
C SER A 174 0.51 33.09 14.96
N LYS A 175 1.26 31.97 14.99
CA LYS A 175 1.12 30.86 14.04
C LYS A 175 -0.30 30.32 13.95
N GLY A 176 -1.03 30.30 15.07
CA GLY A 176 -2.45 29.93 15.12
C GLY A 176 -3.32 30.89 14.30
N ARG A 177 -3.03 32.20 14.37
CA ARG A 177 -3.73 33.21 13.57
C ARG A 177 -3.43 33.07 12.08
N VAL A 178 -2.18 32.78 11.70
CA VAL A 178 -1.80 32.47 10.30
C VAL A 178 -2.62 31.30 9.77
N SER A 179 -2.65 30.17 10.51
CA SER A 179 -3.43 28.98 10.12
C SER A 179 -4.91 29.28 9.92
N GLN A 180 -5.50 30.07 10.83
CA GLN A 180 -6.90 30.50 10.72
C GLN A 180 -7.14 31.35 9.46
N ILE A 181 -6.28 32.33 9.19
CA ILE A 181 -6.39 33.18 7.99
C ILE A 181 -6.27 32.34 6.72
N THR A 182 -5.28 31.45 6.64
CA THR A 182 -5.12 30.54 5.49
C THR A 182 -6.38 29.70 5.26
N LYS A 183 -6.93 29.10 6.33
CA LYS A 183 -8.14 28.27 6.23
C LYS A 183 -9.35 29.07 5.75
N ILE A 184 -9.55 30.28 6.28
CA ILE A 184 -10.66 31.16 5.88
C ILE A 184 -10.48 31.60 4.42
N ALA A 185 -9.26 32.00 4.04
CA ALA A 185 -8.94 32.44 2.68
C ALA A 185 -9.20 31.32 1.66
N LEU A 186 -8.74 30.09 1.92
CA LEU A 186 -8.98 28.94 1.04
C LEU A 186 -10.47 28.59 0.93
N ALA A 187 -11.20 28.60 2.05
CA ALA A 187 -12.65 28.37 2.02
C ALA A 187 -13.41 29.44 1.22
N LYS A 188 -12.93 30.69 1.23
CA LYS A 188 -13.48 31.75 0.37
C LYS A 188 -13.17 31.51 -1.10
N VAL A 189 -11.93 31.18 -1.44
CA VAL A 189 -11.52 30.85 -2.82
C VAL A 189 -12.39 29.72 -3.37
N GLU A 190 -12.54 28.63 -2.62
CA GLU A 190 -13.37 27.49 -2.99
C GLU A 190 -14.84 27.90 -3.22
N LYS A 191 -15.42 28.67 -2.29
CA LYS A 191 -16.80 29.12 -2.39
C LYS A 191 -17.03 30.01 -3.62
N ILE A 192 -16.13 30.96 -3.88
CA ILE A 192 -16.26 31.88 -5.02
C ILE A 192 -16.11 31.09 -6.32
N TYR A 193 -15.14 30.19 -6.41
CA TYR A 193 -14.91 29.38 -7.60
C TYR A 193 -16.10 28.46 -7.90
N ARG A 194 -16.70 27.83 -6.88
CA ARG A 194 -17.90 27.02 -7.04
C ARG A 194 -19.08 27.81 -7.58
N LEU A 195 -19.33 29.00 -7.03
CA LEU A 195 -20.41 29.88 -7.51
C LEU A 195 -20.16 30.36 -8.95
N ALA A 196 -18.90 30.55 -9.33
CA ALA A 196 -18.52 30.91 -10.69
C ALA A 196 -18.80 29.79 -11.71
N LEU A 197 -18.53 28.54 -11.32
CA LEU A 197 -18.85 27.36 -12.12
C LEU A 197 -20.36 27.19 -12.31
N GLU A 198 -21.15 27.37 -11.24
CA GLU A 198 -22.61 27.23 -11.28
C GLU A 198 -23.30 28.34 -12.09
N ALA A 199 -22.77 29.56 -12.06
CA ALA A 199 -23.35 30.70 -12.79
C ALA A 199 -22.99 30.72 -14.29
N GLY A 200 -22.06 29.87 -14.72
CA GLY A 200 -21.32 30.06 -15.97
C GLY A 200 -20.46 31.32 -15.86
N PHE A 201 -19.16 31.22 -16.15
CA PHE A 201 -18.16 32.27 -15.93
C PHE A 201 -18.46 33.66 -16.56
N SER A 202 -19.57 33.82 -17.27
CA SER A 202 -20.13 35.04 -17.84
C SER A 202 -20.51 36.16 -16.85
N ASN A 203 -20.42 35.97 -15.53
CA ASN A 203 -20.90 36.92 -14.50
C ASN A 203 -19.89 37.28 -13.39
N LEU A 204 -18.58 37.14 -13.65
CA LEU A 204 -17.53 37.53 -12.71
C LEU A 204 -16.93 38.91 -12.97
#